data_AF-A0AAD9MN67-F1
#
_entry.id   AF-A0AAD9MN67-F1
#
_cell.length_a   1.000
_cell.length_b   1.000
_cell.length_c   1.000
_cell.angle_alpha   90.00
_cell.angle_beta   90.00
_cell.angle_gamma   90.00
#
_symmetry.space_group_name_H-M   'P 1'
#
loop_
_entity.id
_entity.type
_entity.pdbx_description
1 polymer ?
#
loop_
_entity_poly.entity_id
_entity_poly.type
_entity_poly.pdbx_seq_one_letter_code
_entity_poly.pdbx_strand_id
1 'polypeptide(L)'
;MTTDTKPLLVIFDKVLDQLDTLRTCLTKAYSDGAASSRRDTDTACAAAAASAGAALKQGVAKYALIYGGSSGKDVVPQELESLLGEICGAAKALIAASSRCLDAEAAAVTLALHKSVLRTRGDALDATMQVVRLSRGQVAGAGPGPEEVRRAAATVLVRCDALAQAPWSNKVALGRGLTRIGRFTKDTLRELPADAGELGARLAAALRAFMELLRVALRALLAASETDTDWEAWSAVDASLQRMAPTLEDAACLAYPEEDPEELEGLASTLVSCLDTLEKAVPEDWLWQEELAKLRDALTALQDCPIENADEDDES
;
A
#
# COMPACT_ATOMS: atom_id res chain seq x y z
N MET A 1 7.25 24.79 -43.28
CA MET A 1 8.22 25.09 -42.22
C MET A 1 8.31 23.89 -41.30
N THR A 2 9.40 23.14 -41.35
CA THR A 2 9.71 22.10 -40.36
C THR A 2 10.20 22.80 -39.11
N THR A 3 9.38 22.84 -38.07
CA THR A 3 9.77 23.36 -36.76
C THR A 3 10.96 22.53 -36.25
N ASP A 4 12.07 23.17 -35.90
CA ASP A 4 13.22 22.48 -35.31
C ASP A 4 12.81 21.97 -33.92
N THR A 5 12.60 20.66 -33.80
CA THR A 5 12.16 20.02 -32.55
C THR A 5 13.33 19.69 -31.62
N LYS A 6 14.58 19.87 -32.06
CA LYS A 6 15.77 19.56 -31.24
C LYS A 6 15.80 20.29 -29.89
N PRO A 7 15.48 21.60 -29.79
CA PRO A 7 15.47 22.28 -28.50
C PRO A 7 14.46 21.68 -27.51
N LEU A 8 13.30 21.23 -28.01
CA LEU A 8 12.26 20.62 -27.19
C LEU A 8 12.71 19.26 -26.64
N LEU A 9 13.35 18.44 -27.47
CA LEU A 9 13.86 17.12 -27.06
C LEU A 9 14.92 17.24 -25.94
N VAL A 10 15.81 18.23 -26.03
CA VAL A 10 16.82 18.51 -24.98
C VAL A 10 16.16 18.87 -23.65
N ILE A 11 15.06 19.65 -23.67
CA ILE A 11 14.31 20.00 -22.45
C ILE A 11 13.70 18.74 -21.84
N PHE A 12 13.07 17.87 -22.65
CA PHE A 12 12.50 16.62 -22.17
C PHE A 12 13.55 15.69 -21.57
N ASP A 13 14.70 15.51 -22.22
CA ASP A 13 15.78 14.66 -21.73
C ASP A 13 16.30 15.15 -20.37
N LYS A 14 16.56 16.45 -20.24
CA LYS A 14 16.97 17.08 -18.97
C LYS A 14 15.96 16.84 -17.84
N VAL A 15 14.67 16.93 -18.14
CA VAL A 15 13.59 16.72 -17.16
C VAL A 15 13.50 15.26 -16.76
N LEU A 16 13.59 14.34 -17.74
CA LEU A 16 13.58 12.90 -17.47
C LEU A 16 14.77 12.48 -16.62
N ASP A 17 15.97 12.99 -16.88
CA ASP A 17 17.17 12.74 -16.07
C ASP A 17 16.99 13.22 -14.63
N GLN A 18 16.35 14.39 -14.43
CA GLN A 18 16.04 14.89 -13.09
C GLN A 18 15.05 13.97 -12.36
N LEU A 19 13.96 13.56 -13.03
CA LEU A 19 12.96 12.68 -12.42
C LEU A 19 13.52 11.27 -12.16
N ASP A 20 14.41 10.77 -13.01
CA ASP A 20 15.06 9.46 -12.83
C ASP A 20 16.11 9.49 -11.72
N THR A 21 16.86 10.59 -11.58
CA THR A 21 17.73 10.84 -10.42
C THR A 21 16.92 10.81 -9.13
N LEU A 22 15.80 11.52 -9.12
CA LEU A 22 14.87 11.52 -7.99
C LEU A 22 14.36 10.11 -7.69
N ARG A 23 13.95 9.36 -8.71
CA ARG A 23 13.51 7.96 -8.57
C ARG A 23 14.62 7.08 -7.98
N THR A 24 15.85 7.25 -8.41
CA THR A 24 17.00 6.48 -7.92
C THR A 24 17.32 6.82 -6.46
N CYS A 25 17.24 8.10 -6.07
CA CYS A 25 17.37 8.51 -4.68
C CYS A 25 16.30 7.86 -3.79
N LEU A 26 15.09 7.66 -4.31
CA LEU A 26 14.02 6.96 -3.59
C LEU A 26 14.35 5.50 -3.33
N THR A 27 14.89 4.79 -4.33
CA THR A 27 15.29 3.39 -4.19
C THR A 27 16.48 3.21 -3.24
N LYS A 28 17.40 4.18 -3.19
CA LYS A 28 18.56 4.12 -2.29
C LYS A 28 18.20 4.47 -0.83
N ALA A 29 17.29 5.40 -0.60
CA ALA A 29 16.78 5.67 0.74
C ALA A 29 16.07 4.46 1.38
N TYR A 30 15.66 3.47 0.57
CA TYR A 30 15.13 2.20 1.05
C TYR A 30 16.18 1.31 1.71
N SER A 31 17.47 1.45 1.37
CA SER A 31 18.56 0.61 1.91
C SER A 31 19.27 1.23 3.11
N ASP A 32 19.30 2.56 3.19
CA ASP A 32 20.14 3.28 4.15
C ASP A 32 19.24 3.98 5.18
N GLY A 33 18.80 3.24 6.21
CA GLY A 33 17.98 3.80 7.30
C GLY A 33 18.77 4.80 8.13
N ALA A 34 18.56 6.10 7.90
CA ALA A 34 19.17 7.17 8.67
C ALA A 34 18.13 7.88 9.54
N ALA A 35 18.40 7.95 10.85
CA ALA A 35 17.55 8.53 11.87
C ALA A 35 17.80 10.04 12.07
N SER A 36 16.74 10.82 12.23
CA SER A 36 16.79 12.15 12.85
C SER A 36 15.62 12.35 13.82
N SER A 37 15.87 13.06 14.93
CA SER A 37 14.86 13.32 15.96
C SER A 37 14.09 14.62 15.67
N ARG A 38 12.78 14.54 15.46
CA ARG A 38 11.84 15.69 15.50
C ARG A 38 10.41 15.21 15.77
N ARG A 39 9.71 15.87 16.69
CA ARG A 39 8.41 15.46 17.26
C ARG A 39 7.17 16.17 16.67
N ASP A 40 7.34 17.09 15.71
CA ASP A 40 6.23 17.88 15.12
C ASP A 40 6.03 17.61 13.61
N THR A 41 6.52 16.48 13.11
CA THR A 41 6.71 16.23 11.69
C THR A 41 5.46 15.79 10.93
N ASP A 42 4.50 15.14 11.57
CA ASP A 42 3.49 14.36 10.83
C ASP A 42 2.47 15.25 10.11
N THR A 43 1.93 16.27 10.79
CA THR A 43 0.98 17.22 10.18
C THR A 43 1.66 18.14 9.16
N ALA A 44 2.89 18.56 9.45
CA ALA A 44 3.66 19.42 8.56
C ALA A 44 4.12 18.69 7.29
N CYS A 45 4.51 17.41 7.40
CA CYS A 45 4.85 16.57 6.26
C CYS A 45 3.62 16.27 5.42
N ALA A 46 2.49 15.91 6.04
CA ALA A 46 1.22 15.71 5.35
C ALA A 46 0.79 16.96 4.56
N ALA A 47 0.82 18.14 5.21
CA ALA A 47 0.46 19.40 4.56
C ALA A 47 1.43 19.76 3.41
N ALA A 48 2.74 19.57 3.62
CA ALA A 48 3.75 19.82 2.59
C ALA A 48 3.59 18.87 1.39
N ALA A 49 3.32 17.59 1.63
CA ALA A 49 3.09 16.62 0.56
C ALA A 49 1.77 16.87 -0.17
N ALA A 50 0.70 17.23 0.54
CA ALA A 50 -0.57 17.64 -0.07
C ALA A 50 -0.39 18.88 -0.95
N SER A 51 0.35 19.88 -0.46
CA SER A 51 0.69 21.08 -1.24
C SER A 51 1.53 20.75 -2.48
N ALA A 52 2.52 19.87 -2.35
CA ALA A 52 3.35 19.44 -3.47
C ALA A 52 2.53 18.62 -4.50
N GLY A 53 1.65 17.73 -4.03
CA GLY A 53 0.72 16.98 -4.86
C GLY A 53 -0.26 17.89 -5.60
N ALA A 54 -0.80 18.92 -4.94
CA ALA A 54 -1.66 19.91 -5.59
C ALA A 54 -0.92 20.72 -6.66
N ALA A 55 0.32 21.14 -6.39
CA ALA A 55 1.16 21.83 -7.36
C ALA A 55 1.48 20.93 -8.57
N LEU A 56 1.79 19.65 -8.33
CA LEU A 56 2.04 18.66 -9.38
C LEU A 56 0.78 18.45 -10.25
N LYS A 57 -0.37 18.27 -9.60
CA LYS A 57 -1.69 18.16 -10.23
C LYS A 57 -1.96 19.36 -11.15
N GLN A 58 -1.75 20.57 -10.64
CA GLN A 58 -1.94 21.79 -11.40
C GLN A 58 -0.96 21.92 -12.57
N GLY A 59 0.33 21.65 -12.35
CA GLY A 59 1.36 21.70 -13.38
C GLY A 59 1.08 20.74 -14.53
N VAL A 60 0.73 19.48 -14.22
CA VAL A 60 0.39 18.47 -15.22
C VAL A 60 -0.93 18.77 -15.93
N ALA A 61 -1.93 19.32 -15.24
CA ALA A 61 -3.19 19.73 -15.87
C ALA A 61 -2.97 20.89 -16.87
N LYS A 62 -2.23 21.93 -16.47
CA LYS A 62 -1.83 23.03 -17.38
C LYS A 62 -1.08 22.48 -18.59
N TYR A 63 -0.10 21.61 -18.34
CA TYR A 63 0.68 20.95 -19.38
C TYR A 63 -0.21 20.20 -20.38
N ALA A 64 -1.13 19.36 -19.88
CA ALA A 64 -2.02 18.58 -20.72
C ALA A 64 -3.03 19.45 -21.51
N LEU A 65 -3.47 20.59 -20.95
CA LEU A 65 -4.35 21.52 -21.67
C LEU A 65 -3.63 22.26 -22.79
N ILE A 66 -2.41 22.72 -22.54
CA ILE A 66 -1.62 23.51 -23.51
C ILE A 66 -0.99 22.61 -24.57
N TYR A 67 -0.58 21.38 -24.20
CA TYR A 67 0.22 20.52 -25.06
C TYR A 67 -0.42 19.18 -25.41
N GLY A 68 -1.45 18.75 -24.69
CA GLY A 68 -2.22 17.52 -25.00
C GLY A 68 -3.21 17.65 -26.17
N GLY A 69 -3.22 18.79 -26.88
CA GLY A 69 -3.94 18.99 -28.14
C GLY A 69 -3.10 19.60 -29.27
N SER A 70 -1.86 19.98 -28.97
CA SER A 70 -1.00 20.76 -29.87
C SER A 70 -0.14 19.83 -30.71
N SER A 71 -0.13 20.01 -32.03
CA SER A 71 0.60 19.15 -32.98
C SER A 71 2.13 19.28 -32.92
N GLY A 72 2.70 19.70 -31.78
CA GLY A 72 4.13 20.01 -31.60
C GLY A 72 4.58 21.30 -32.31
N LYS A 73 3.81 21.79 -33.28
CA LYS A 73 4.16 22.95 -34.12
C LYS A 73 3.93 24.30 -33.45
N ASP A 74 3.00 24.36 -32.49
CA ASP A 74 2.62 25.58 -31.78
C ASP A 74 3.26 25.66 -30.38
N VAL A 75 4.26 24.81 -30.10
CA VAL A 75 4.90 24.71 -28.79
C VAL A 75 6.01 25.74 -28.65
N VAL A 76 5.84 26.69 -27.73
CA VAL A 76 6.88 27.67 -27.39
C VAL A 76 7.87 27.04 -26.40
N PRO A 77 9.16 26.88 -26.75
CA PRO A 77 10.13 26.18 -25.91
C PRO A 77 10.27 26.75 -24.49
N GLN A 78 10.19 28.07 -24.33
CA GLN A 78 10.28 28.75 -23.03
C GLN A 78 9.09 28.43 -22.12
N GLU A 79 7.87 28.41 -22.68
CA GLU A 79 6.66 28.06 -21.93
C GLU A 79 6.67 26.58 -21.54
N LEU A 80 7.14 25.71 -22.44
CA LEU A 80 7.33 24.30 -22.16
C LEU A 80 8.36 24.07 -21.05
N GLU A 81 9.52 24.75 -21.11
CA GLU A 81 10.56 24.65 -20.08
C GLU A 81 10.04 25.15 -18.72
N SER A 82 9.27 26.23 -18.70
CA SER A 82 8.63 26.75 -17.49
C SER A 82 7.67 25.71 -16.88
N LEU A 83 6.78 25.13 -17.67
CA LEU A 83 5.79 24.15 -17.19
C LEU A 83 6.42 22.84 -16.72
N LEU A 84 7.40 22.31 -17.46
CA LEU A 84 8.16 21.14 -17.01
C LEU A 84 9.02 21.45 -15.78
N GLY A 85 9.50 22.69 -15.66
CA GLY A 85 10.16 23.21 -14.46
C GLY A 85 9.23 23.22 -13.23
N GLU A 86 7.99 23.70 -13.38
CA GLU A 86 6.96 23.63 -12.33
C GLU A 86 6.70 22.18 -11.88
N ILE A 87 6.54 21.26 -12.84
CA ILE A 87 6.32 19.82 -12.58
C ILE A 87 7.51 19.22 -11.82
N CYS A 88 8.74 19.48 -12.28
CA CYS A 88 9.96 19.03 -11.60
C CYS A 88 10.08 19.62 -10.19
N GLY A 89 9.77 20.90 -10.01
CA GLY A 89 9.78 21.56 -8.71
C GLY A 89 8.80 20.91 -7.73
N ALA A 90 7.58 20.62 -8.18
CA ALA A 90 6.57 19.95 -7.39
C ALA A 90 6.98 18.51 -7.03
N ALA A 91 7.54 17.75 -7.98
CA ALA A 91 8.06 16.40 -7.74
C ALA A 91 9.20 16.40 -6.69
N LYS A 92 10.13 17.37 -6.77
CA LYS A 92 11.19 17.54 -5.76
C LYS A 92 10.63 17.85 -4.38
N ALA A 93 9.66 18.77 -4.31
CA ALA A 93 9.00 19.13 -3.06
C ALA A 93 8.26 17.94 -2.43
N LEU A 94 7.60 17.12 -3.24
CA LEU A 94 6.94 15.91 -2.80
C LEU A 94 7.92 14.91 -2.17
N ILE A 95 9.06 14.68 -2.83
CA ILE A 95 10.09 13.78 -2.33
C ILE A 95 10.66 14.30 -1.02
N ALA A 96 10.97 15.59 -0.94
CA ALA A 96 11.45 16.22 0.29
C ALA A 96 10.44 16.15 1.45
N ALA A 97 9.14 16.33 1.18
CA ALA A 97 8.09 16.16 2.19
C ALA A 97 7.99 14.71 2.66
N SER A 98 8.06 13.76 1.72
CA SER A 98 7.96 12.34 2.03
C SER A 98 9.19 11.81 2.76
N SER A 99 10.40 12.22 2.37
CA SER A 99 11.62 11.81 3.08
C SER A 99 11.63 12.34 4.51
N ARG A 100 11.25 13.60 4.75
CA ARG A 100 11.11 14.12 6.12
C ARG A 100 10.14 13.32 7.00
N CYS A 101 9.10 12.72 6.41
CA CYS A 101 8.17 11.84 7.11
C CYS A 101 8.80 10.48 7.50
N LEU A 102 9.79 10.02 6.72
CA LEU A 102 10.42 8.71 6.87
C LEU A 102 11.78 8.77 7.57
N ASP A 103 12.43 9.94 7.61
CA ASP A 103 13.74 10.19 8.24
C ASP A 103 13.66 10.29 9.79
N ALA A 104 12.55 9.85 10.40
CA ALA A 104 12.45 9.70 11.85
C ALA A 104 13.24 8.44 12.30
N GLU A 105 13.57 8.33 13.58
CA GLU A 105 14.24 7.14 14.13
C GLU A 105 13.54 5.86 13.65
N ALA A 106 14.29 4.85 13.21
CA ALA A 106 13.75 3.63 12.60
C ALA A 106 12.74 2.88 13.52
N ALA A 107 12.85 3.06 14.84
CA ALA A 107 11.91 2.54 15.83
C ALA A 107 10.57 3.31 15.89
N ALA A 108 10.51 4.52 15.35
CA ALA A 108 9.35 5.40 15.37
C ALA A 108 8.50 5.33 14.08
N VAL A 109 8.94 4.65 13.02
CA VAL A 109 8.21 4.54 11.76
C VAL A 109 7.85 3.08 11.50
N THR A 110 6.56 2.80 11.48
CA THR A 110 6.07 1.46 11.15
C THR A 110 6.39 1.11 9.70
N LEU A 111 6.64 -0.18 9.44
CA LEU A 111 6.84 -0.69 8.08
C LEU A 111 5.60 -0.39 7.20
N ALA A 112 4.40 -0.37 7.79
CA ALA A 112 3.16 -0.03 7.12
C ALA A 112 3.16 1.42 6.60
N LEU A 113 3.53 2.40 7.44
CA LEU A 113 3.64 3.80 7.04
C LEU A 113 4.69 3.96 5.95
N HIS A 114 5.88 3.37 6.15
CA HIS A 114 6.97 3.42 5.20
C HIS A 114 6.54 2.90 3.81
N LYS A 115 6.01 1.66 3.75
CA LYS A 115 5.50 1.07 2.49
C LYS A 115 4.44 1.94 1.82
N SER A 116 3.52 2.52 2.59
CA SER A 116 2.43 3.31 2.03
C SER A 116 2.92 4.63 1.43
N VAL A 117 3.70 5.41 2.17
CA VAL A 117 4.23 6.71 1.70
C VAL A 117 5.13 6.51 0.49
N LEU A 118 6.00 5.49 0.52
CA LEU A 118 6.85 5.11 -0.61
C LEU A 118 6.05 4.79 -1.86
N ARG A 119 5.01 3.96 -1.72
CA ARG A 119 4.16 3.57 -2.85
C ARG A 119 3.44 4.77 -3.44
N THR A 120 2.76 5.56 -2.62
CA THR A 120 1.95 6.69 -3.13
C THR A 120 2.81 7.77 -3.78
N ARG A 121 4.01 8.05 -3.25
CA ARG A 121 4.93 9.00 -3.89
C ARG A 121 5.56 8.44 -5.17
N GLY A 122 5.91 7.16 -5.18
CA GLY A 122 6.46 6.46 -6.34
C GLY A 122 5.46 6.44 -7.50
N ASP A 123 4.21 6.03 -7.22
CA ASP A 123 3.13 6.01 -8.22
C ASP A 123 2.90 7.40 -8.86
N ALA A 124 2.94 8.47 -8.07
CA ALA A 124 2.78 9.84 -8.59
C ALA A 124 3.97 10.27 -9.46
N LEU A 125 5.19 9.91 -9.06
CA LEU A 125 6.41 10.21 -9.82
C LEU A 125 6.45 9.42 -11.14
N ASP A 126 6.21 8.11 -11.11
CA ASP A 126 6.22 7.25 -12.29
C ASP A 126 5.14 7.68 -13.29
N ALA A 127 3.94 8.02 -12.82
CA ALA A 127 2.88 8.58 -13.68
C ALA A 127 3.31 9.91 -14.32
N THR A 128 4.01 10.77 -13.56
CA THR A 128 4.53 12.04 -14.08
C THR A 128 5.60 11.82 -15.15
N MET A 129 6.54 10.89 -14.89
CA MET A 129 7.56 10.50 -15.87
C MET A 129 6.92 9.94 -17.14
N GLN A 130 5.83 9.18 -17.02
CA GLN A 130 5.09 8.65 -18.17
C GLN A 130 4.54 9.79 -19.06
N VAL A 131 3.95 10.83 -18.48
CA VAL A 131 3.48 12.01 -19.25
C VAL A 131 4.63 12.66 -20.03
N VAL A 132 5.78 12.87 -19.38
CA VAL A 132 6.95 13.48 -20.00
C VAL A 132 7.51 12.60 -21.13
N ARG A 133 7.61 11.28 -20.93
CA ARG A 133 8.08 10.31 -21.93
C ARG A 133 7.18 10.26 -23.17
N LEU A 134 5.86 10.18 -22.97
CA LEU A 134 4.89 10.15 -24.07
C LEU A 134 4.96 11.43 -24.89
N SER A 135 5.05 12.57 -24.22
CA SER A 135 5.10 13.88 -24.88
C SER A 135 6.41 14.09 -25.64
N ARG A 136 7.54 13.63 -25.08
CA ARG A 136 8.81 13.57 -25.81
C ARG A 136 8.69 12.72 -27.08
N GLY A 137 8.06 11.56 -26.99
CA GLY A 137 7.81 10.69 -28.14
C GLY A 137 6.98 11.40 -29.22
N GLN A 138 5.92 12.09 -28.82
CA GLN A 138 5.06 12.87 -29.73
C GLN A 138 5.87 13.95 -30.46
N VAL A 139 6.74 14.69 -29.75
CA VAL A 139 7.64 15.70 -30.35
C VAL A 139 8.69 15.09 -31.29
N ALA A 140 9.16 13.88 -30.99
CA ALA A 140 10.06 13.13 -31.86
C ALA A 140 9.36 12.56 -33.12
N GLY A 141 8.03 12.67 -33.22
CA GLY A 141 7.24 12.11 -34.33
C GLY A 141 7.11 10.58 -34.28
N ALA A 142 7.49 9.94 -33.17
CA ALA A 142 7.48 8.49 -32.99
C ALA A 142 6.62 8.04 -31.79
N GLY A 143 5.93 8.97 -31.15
CA GLY A 143 5.14 8.74 -29.96
C GLY A 143 3.65 8.74 -30.21
N PRO A 144 2.88 8.36 -29.18
CA PRO A 144 1.45 8.25 -29.28
C PRO A 144 0.73 9.59 -29.44
N GLY A 145 -0.54 9.51 -29.82
CA GLY A 145 -1.37 10.69 -30.07
C GLY A 145 -1.62 11.54 -28.81
N PRO A 146 -2.08 12.79 -28.99
CA PRO A 146 -2.30 13.73 -27.88
C PRO A 146 -3.32 13.23 -26.83
N GLU A 147 -4.23 12.34 -27.22
CA GLU A 147 -5.17 11.67 -26.30
C GLU A 147 -4.47 10.79 -25.26
N GLU A 148 -3.35 10.13 -25.62
CA GLU A 148 -2.63 9.28 -24.67
C GLU A 148 -1.88 10.11 -23.63
N VAL A 149 -1.32 11.26 -24.03
CA VAL A 149 -0.74 12.23 -23.09
C VAL A 149 -1.82 12.74 -22.12
N ARG A 150 -3.03 13.03 -22.61
CA ARG A 150 -4.16 13.43 -21.75
C ARG A 150 -4.59 12.31 -20.78
N ARG A 151 -4.64 11.06 -21.23
CA ARG A 151 -4.92 9.91 -20.36
C ARG A 151 -3.84 9.73 -19.29
N ALA A 152 -2.56 9.81 -19.67
CA ALA A 152 -1.46 9.74 -18.73
C ALA A 152 -1.51 10.89 -17.71
N ALA A 153 -1.85 12.10 -18.15
CA ALA A 153 -2.06 13.24 -17.25
C ALA A 153 -3.20 12.98 -16.26
N ALA A 154 -4.33 12.41 -16.72
CA ALA A 154 -5.43 12.01 -15.83
C ALA A 154 -4.97 10.99 -14.77
N THR A 155 -4.11 10.03 -15.14
CA THR A 155 -3.48 9.11 -14.18
C THR A 155 -2.69 9.87 -13.12
N VAL A 156 -1.91 10.89 -13.49
CA VAL A 156 -1.19 11.73 -12.50
C VAL A 156 -2.15 12.39 -11.53
N LEU A 157 -3.27 12.94 -12.01
CA LEU A 157 -4.28 13.56 -11.14
C LEU A 157 -4.81 12.57 -10.10
N VAL A 158 -5.16 11.35 -10.54
CA VAL A 158 -5.63 10.26 -9.66
C VAL A 158 -4.56 9.87 -8.64
N ARG A 159 -3.28 9.78 -9.05
CA ARG A 159 -2.18 9.45 -8.13
C ARG A 159 -1.90 10.58 -7.14
N CYS A 160 -2.04 11.85 -7.54
CA CYS A 160 -1.94 12.99 -6.63
C CYS A 160 -3.10 13.02 -5.62
N ASP A 161 -4.30 12.64 -6.03
CA ASP A 161 -5.45 12.52 -5.12
C ASP A 161 -5.25 11.35 -4.14
N ALA A 162 -4.72 10.22 -4.61
CA ALA A 162 -4.35 9.09 -3.74
C ALA A 162 -3.25 9.46 -2.73
N LEU A 163 -2.28 10.29 -3.14
CA LEU A 163 -1.24 10.83 -2.27
C LEU A 163 -1.81 11.77 -1.20
N ALA A 164 -2.75 12.65 -1.54
CA ALA A 164 -3.43 13.51 -0.57
C ALA A 164 -4.18 12.68 0.47
N GLN A 165 -4.64 11.50 0.07
CA GLN A 165 -5.26 10.52 0.94
C GLN A 165 -4.25 9.55 1.57
N ALA A 166 -2.94 9.65 1.37
CA ALA A 166 -1.99 8.70 1.96
C ALA A 166 -2.00 8.77 3.50
N PRO A 167 -1.68 7.67 4.21
CA PRO A 167 -1.43 7.74 5.64
C PRO A 167 -0.10 8.48 5.88
N TRP A 168 -0.15 9.49 6.74
CA TRP A 168 1.01 10.29 7.15
C TRP A 168 1.36 10.11 8.63
N SER A 169 0.77 9.12 9.29
CA SER A 169 1.12 8.67 10.64
C SER A 169 0.99 7.16 10.76
N ASN A 170 1.66 6.57 11.75
CA ASN A 170 1.66 5.13 11.99
C ASN A 170 0.26 4.63 12.29
N LYS A 171 -0.46 5.33 13.18
CA LYS A 171 -1.83 5.00 13.54
C LYS A 171 -2.75 4.91 12.34
N VAL A 172 -2.67 5.86 11.41
CA VAL A 172 -3.50 5.87 10.21
C VAL A 172 -3.07 4.75 9.25
N ALA A 173 -1.76 4.51 9.08
CA ALA A 173 -1.25 3.46 8.22
C ALA A 173 -1.69 2.06 8.69
N LEU A 174 -1.43 1.76 9.97
CA LEU A 174 -1.83 0.51 10.62
C LEU A 174 -3.35 0.36 10.64
N GLY A 175 -4.10 1.40 11.00
CA GLY A 175 -5.56 1.36 11.05
C GLY A 175 -6.18 1.03 9.69
N ARG A 176 -5.59 1.54 8.60
CA ARG A 176 -5.99 1.18 7.23
C ARG A 176 -5.61 -0.26 6.87
N GLY A 177 -4.44 -0.73 7.31
CA GLY A 177 -4.02 -2.12 7.16
C GLY A 177 -5.03 -3.07 7.82
N LEU A 178 -5.28 -2.88 9.12
CA LEU A 178 -6.24 -3.65 9.91
C LEU A 178 -7.66 -3.59 9.32
N THR A 179 -8.11 -2.42 8.86
CA THR A 179 -9.43 -2.29 8.22
C THR A 179 -9.51 -3.08 6.91
N ARG A 180 -8.42 -3.12 6.13
CA ARG A 180 -8.35 -3.91 4.90
C ARG A 180 -8.42 -5.40 5.20
N ILE A 181 -7.65 -5.87 6.18
CA ILE A 181 -7.68 -7.26 6.65
C ILE A 181 -9.09 -7.62 7.11
N GLY A 182 -9.72 -6.80 7.95
CA GLY A 182 -11.06 -7.07 8.45
C GLY A 182 -12.13 -7.10 7.36
N ARG A 183 -12.00 -6.29 6.31
CA ARG A 183 -12.90 -6.37 5.14
C ARG A 183 -12.69 -7.68 4.39
N PHE A 184 -11.44 -8.01 4.10
CA PHE A 184 -11.06 -9.22 3.42
C PHE A 184 -11.57 -10.48 4.16
N THR A 185 -11.28 -10.61 5.46
CA THR A 185 -11.79 -11.72 6.30
C THR A 185 -13.32 -11.79 6.31
N LYS A 186 -14.01 -10.64 6.32
CA LYS A 186 -15.47 -10.58 6.27
C LYS A 186 -16.00 -11.07 4.92
N ASP A 187 -15.32 -10.75 3.83
CA ASP A 187 -15.70 -11.21 2.50
C ASP A 187 -15.44 -12.72 2.36
N THR A 188 -14.31 -13.24 2.84
CA THR A 188 -14.05 -14.69 2.96
C THR A 188 -15.16 -15.42 3.75
N LEU A 189 -15.56 -14.88 4.91
CA LEU A 189 -16.64 -15.46 5.72
C LEU A 189 -18.00 -15.46 4.99
N ARG A 190 -18.26 -14.50 4.10
CA ARG A 190 -19.50 -14.42 3.32
C ARG A 190 -19.53 -15.40 2.15
N GLU A 191 -18.36 -15.73 1.63
CA GLU A 191 -18.19 -16.65 0.51
C GLU A 191 -18.23 -18.11 0.96
N LEU A 192 -18.02 -18.38 2.26
CA LEU A 192 -18.22 -19.72 2.82
C LEU A 192 -19.68 -20.18 2.65
N PRO A 193 -19.92 -21.37 2.06
CA PRO A 193 -21.24 -21.94 1.92
C PRO A 193 -21.92 -22.18 3.27
N ALA A 194 -23.25 -22.02 3.33
CA ALA A 194 -24.02 -22.30 4.54
C ALA A 194 -24.06 -23.80 4.89
N ASP A 195 -23.77 -24.65 3.91
CA ASP A 195 -23.77 -26.11 3.95
C ASP A 195 -22.36 -26.71 3.89
N ALA A 196 -21.31 -25.94 4.20
CA ALA A 196 -19.90 -26.35 4.18
C ALA A 196 -19.50 -27.35 5.29
N GLY A 197 -20.44 -28.16 5.76
CA GLY A 197 -20.20 -29.21 6.75
C GLY A 197 -19.67 -28.70 8.09
N GLU A 198 -19.07 -29.61 8.85
CA GLU A 198 -18.46 -29.32 10.15
C GLU A 198 -17.18 -28.49 10.00
N LEU A 199 -16.39 -28.78 8.97
CA LEU A 199 -15.11 -28.10 8.70
C LEU A 199 -15.32 -26.63 8.35
N GLY A 200 -16.26 -26.32 7.46
CA GLY A 200 -16.65 -24.95 7.15
C GLY A 200 -17.24 -24.21 8.36
N ALA A 201 -17.95 -24.91 9.24
CA ALA A 201 -18.45 -24.31 10.49
C ALA A 201 -17.30 -23.94 11.46
N ARG A 202 -16.28 -24.79 11.58
CA ARG A 202 -15.06 -24.54 12.38
C ARG A 202 -14.24 -23.40 11.80
N LEU A 203 -14.02 -23.38 10.48
CA LEU A 203 -13.34 -22.26 9.82
C LEU A 203 -14.11 -20.94 9.95
N ALA A 204 -15.44 -20.97 9.83
CA ALA A 204 -16.27 -19.80 10.06
C ALA A 204 -16.15 -19.30 11.52
N ALA A 205 -15.97 -20.19 12.50
CA ALA A 205 -15.68 -19.81 13.88
C ALA A 205 -14.31 -19.13 14.01
N ALA A 206 -13.26 -19.67 13.39
CA ALA A 206 -11.92 -19.07 13.36
C ALA A 206 -11.91 -17.68 12.70
N LEU A 207 -12.56 -17.52 11.55
CA LEU A 207 -12.72 -16.22 10.86
C LEU A 207 -13.46 -15.20 11.73
N ARG A 208 -14.49 -15.62 12.47
CA ARG A 208 -15.22 -14.73 13.40
C ARG A 208 -14.35 -14.32 14.58
N ALA A 209 -13.63 -15.25 15.20
CA ALA A 209 -12.70 -14.95 16.30
C ALA A 209 -11.59 -13.98 15.82
N PHE A 210 -11.04 -14.21 14.63
CA PHE A 210 -10.04 -13.32 14.02
C PHE A 210 -10.60 -11.90 13.78
N MET A 211 -11.86 -11.78 13.33
CA MET A 211 -12.50 -10.47 13.20
C MET A 211 -12.71 -9.75 14.54
N GLU A 212 -13.05 -10.44 15.63
CA GLU A 212 -13.17 -9.81 16.95
C GLU A 212 -11.80 -9.32 17.45
N LEU A 213 -10.75 -10.12 17.28
CA LEU A 213 -9.38 -9.72 17.55
C LEU A 213 -8.99 -8.45 16.77
N LEU A 214 -9.30 -8.38 15.47
CA LEU A 214 -9.06 -7.18 14.66
C LEU A 214 -9.82 -5.96 15.18
N ARG A 215 -11.04 -6.12 15.69
CA ARG A 215 -11.82 -5.02 16.27
C ARG A 215 -11.21 -4.53 17.58
N VAL A 216 -10.76 -5.43 18.44
CA VAL A 216 -10.07 -5.08 19.68
C VAL A 216 -8.75 -4.37 19.37
N ALA A 217 -7.97 -4.90 18.41
CA ALA A 217 -6.76 -4.26 17.93
C ALA A 217 -7.04 -2.85 17.37
N LEU A 218 -8.05 -2.68 16.53
CA LEU A 218 -8.40 -1.37 15.99
C LEU A 218 -8.82 -0.38 17.08
N ARG A 219 -9.59 -0.82 18.09
CA ARG A 219 -9.95 0.05 19.24
C ARG A 219 -8.74 0.45 20.06
N ALA A 220 -7.84 -0.47 20.35
CA ALA A 220 -6.60 -0.19 21.06
C ALA A 220 -5.72 0.79 20.28
N LEU A 221 -5.58 0.59 18.97
CA LEU A 221 -4.86 1.51 18.08
C LEU A 221 -5.49 2.91 18.08
N LEU A 222 -6.82 3.00 18.05
CA LEU A 222 -7.55 4.26 18.11
C LEU A 222 -7.38 4.98 19.46
N ALA A 223 -7.21 4.25 20.56
CA ALA A 223 -6.92 4.80 21.87
C ALA A 223 -5.44 5.19 22.07
N ALA A 224 -4.53 4.61 21.29
CA ALA A 224 -3.09 4.81 21.39
C ALA A 224 -2.67 6.27 21.07
N SER A 225 -1.71 6.80 21.84
CA SER A 225 -1.10 8.13 21.62
C SER A 225 0.02 8.05 20.59
N GLU A 226 0.16 9.01 19.67
CA GLU A 226 1.26 8.97 18.68
C GLU A 226 2.65 9.06 19.32
N THR A 227 2.77 9.65 20.51
CA THR A 227 4.07 9.92 21.16
C THR A 227 4.55 8.81 22.10
N ASP A 228 3.63 8.07 22.71
CA ASP A 228 3.93 7.17 23.83
C ASP A 228 3.63 5.70 23.47
N THR A 229 3.39 5.43 22.19
CA THR A 229 3.07 4.10 21.68
C THR A 229 4.32 3.39 21.20
N ASP A 230 4.44 2.13 21.59
CA ASP A 230 5.44 1.21 21.03
C ASP A 230 5.05 0.81 19.60
N TRP A 231 5.53 1.60 18.63
CA TRP A 231 5.26 1.36 17.20
C TRP A 231 5.99 0.14 16.63
N GLU A 232 7.01 -0.37 17.32
CA GLU A 232 7.71 -1.60 16.96
C GLU A 232 6.83 -2.81 17.29
N ALA A 233 6.27 -2.85 18.50
CA ALA A 233 5.29 -3.87 18.89
C ALA A 233 4.08 -3.87 17.94
N TRP A 234 3.53 -2.70 17.63
CA TRP A 234 2.43 -2.59 16.65
C TRP A 234 2.82 -3.05 15.24
N SER A 235 4.07 -2.83 14.81
CA SER A 235 4.55 -3.33 13.52
C SER A 235 4.65 -4.86 13.51
N ALA A 236 5.10 -5.47 14.61
CA ALA A 236 5.14 -6.92 14.77
C ALA A 236 3.72 -7.53 14.77
N VAL A 237 2.78 -6.87 15.44
CA VAL A 237 1.35 -7.24 15.42
C VAL A 237 0.78 -7.17 14.02
N ASP A 238 0.94 -6.05 13.30
CA ASP A 238 0.47 -5.91 11.92
C ASP A 238 1.09 -6.96 10.99
N ALA A 239 2.39 -7.25 11.13
CA ALA A 239 3.05 -8.27 10.34
C ALA A 239 2.48 -9.69 10.59
N SER A 240 2.13 -10.02 11.83
CA SER A 240 1.51 -11.30 12.14
C SER A 240 0.07 -11.37 11.60
N LEU A 241 -0.73 -10.32 11.76
CA LEU A 241 -2.09 -10.26 11.23
C LEU A 241 -2.12 -10.30 9.69
N GLN A 242 -1.18 -9.65 9.02
CA GLN A 242 -1.04 -9.71 7.55
C GLN A 242 -0.64 -11.10 7.03
N ARG A 243 0.02 -11.93 7.85
CA ARG A 243 0.32 -13.32 7.50
C ARG A 243 -0.88 -14.23 7.72
N MET A 244 -1.62 -14.04 8.82
CA MET A 244 -2.79 -14.87 9.14
C MET A 244 -3.93 -14.72 8.13
N ALA A 245 -4.17 -13.49 7.65
CA ALA A 245 -5.28 -13.20 6.76
C ALA A 245 -5.29 -14.05 5.46
N PRO A 246 -4.25 -14.06 4.62
CA PRO A 246 -4.24 -14.90 3.42
C PRO A 246 -4.30 -16.40 3.77
N THR A 247 -3.63 -16.85 4.83
CA THR A 247 -3.70 -18.27 5.24
C THR A 247 -5.12 -18.70 5.64
N LEU A 248 -5.93 -17.80 6.20
CA LEU A 248 -7.35 -18.05 6.47
C LEU A 248 -8.20 -18.08 5.19
N GLU A 249 -7.82 -17.35 4.14
CA GLU A 249 -8.46 -17.43 2.81
C GLU A 249 -8.09 -18.74 2.11
N ASP A 250 -6.81 -19.10 2.12
CA ASP A 250 -6.33 -20.37 1.56
C ASP A 250 -7.07 -21.55 2.23
N ALA A 251 -7.26 -21.50 3.56
CA ALA A 251 -8.04 -22.49 4.29
C ALA A 251 -9.52 -22.50 3.88
N ALA A 252 -10.10 -21.35 3.52
CA ALA A 252 -11.48 -21.26 3.03
C ALA A 252 -11.64 -21.86 1.62
N CYS A 253 -10.64 -21.70 0.77
CA CYS A 253 -10.60 -22.32 -0.55
C CYS A 253 -10.54 -23.85 -0.45
N LEU A 254 -9.75 -24.39 0.49
CA LEU A 254 -9.62 -25.84 0.69
C LEU A 254 -10.79 -26.48 1.47
N ALA A 255 -11.51 -25.68 2.26
CA ALA A 255 -12.69 -26.16 2.95
C ALA A 255 -13.90 -26.34 2.01
N TYR A 256 -13.83 -25.84 0.76
CA TYR A 256 -14.92 -26.03 -0.20
C TYR A 256 -14.49 -25.98 -1.68
N PRO A 257 -14.61 -27.11 -2.44
CA PRO A 257 -14.95 -28.45 -1.93
C PRO A 257 -13.86 -28.96 -0.98
N GLU A 258 -14.19 -29.93 -0.11
CA GLU A 258 -13.19 -30.57 0.75
C GLU A 258 -12.23 -31.37 -0.14
N GLU A 259 -11.12 -30.75 -0.53
CA GLU A 259 -10.20 -31.29 -1.53
C GLU A 259 -9.01 -32.03 -0.89
N ASP A 260 -8.39 -31.44 0.13
CA ASP A 260 -7.16 -31.96 0.72
C ASP A 260 -7.06 -31.67 2.25
N PRO A 261 -7.39 -32.67 3.08
CA PRO A 261 -7.30 -32.55 4.53
C PRO A 261 -5.87 -32.35 5.07
N GLU A 262 -4.84 -32.89 4.40
CA GLU A 262 -3.44 -32.72 4.83
C GLU A 262 -2.97 -31.29 4.59
N GLU A 263 -3.34 -30.70 3.44
CA GLU A 263 -3.03 -29.30 3.13
C GLU A 263 -3.70 -28.36 4.14
N LEU A 264 -4.94 -28.65 4.54
CA LEU A 264 -5.65 -27.88 5.56
C LEU A 264 -5.02 -27.98 6.96
N GLU A 265 -4.54 -29.17 7.36
CA GLU A 265 -3.78 -29.32 8.61
C GLU A 265 -2.49 -28.48 8.58
N GLY A 266 -1.82 -28.43 7.43
CA GLY A 266 -0.66 -27.57 7.18
C GLY A 266 -0.96 -26.08 7.33
N LEU A 267 -2.10 -25.63 6.80
CA LEU A 267 -2.56 -24.24 6.97
C LEU A 267 -2.95 -23.93 8.42
N ALA A 268 -3.67 -24.84 9.10
CA ALA A 268 -4.04 -24.70 10.52
C ALA A 268 -2.79 -24.57 11.41
N SER A 269 -1.78 -25.41 11.16
CA SER A 269 -0.48 -25.33 11.85
C SER A 269 0.24 -24.00 11.60
N THR A 270 0.16 -23.49 10.37
CA THR A 270 0.71 -22.18 10.01
C THR A 270 -0.01 -21.03 10.73
N LEU A 271 -1.33 -21.12 10.87
CA LEU A 271 -2.15 -20.16 11.62
C LEU A 271 -1.82 -20.14 13.10
N VAL A 272 -1.65 -21.32 13.73
CA VAL A 272 -1.24 -21.43 15.14
C VAL A 272 0.15 -20.82 15.35
N SER A 273 1.12 -21.09 14.47
CA SER A 273 2.45 -20.48 14.52
C SER A 273 2.42 -18.95 14.37
N CYS A 274 1.53 -18.44 13.50
CA CYS A 274 1.31 -17.00 13.38
C CYS A 274 0.69 -16.40 14.66
N LEU A 275 -0.24 -17.12 15.30
CA LEU A 275 -0.84 -16.72 16.57
C LEU A 275 0.19 -16.70 17.70
N ASP A 276 1.07 -17.71 17.79
CA ASP A 276 2.17 -17.72 18.77
C ASP A 276 3.10 -16.51 18.59
N THR A 277 3.34 -16.10 17.34
CA THR A 277 4.13 -14.89 17.07
C THR A 277 3.37 -13.63 17.48
N LEU A 278 2.05 -13.59 17.24
CA LEU A 278 1.21 -12.47 17.62
C LEU A 278 1.14 -12.32 19.14
N GLU A 279 0.91 -13.39 19.90
CA GLU A 279 0.85 -13.37 21.36
C GLU A 279 2.17 -12.85 21.98
N LYS A 280 3.32 -13.22 21.40
CA LYS A 280 4.62 -12.69 21.83
C LYS A 280 4.80 -11.19 21.50
N ALA A 281 4.14 -10.71 20.46
CA ALA A 281 4.23 -9.32 20.02
C ALA A 281 3.25 -8.40 20.76
N VAL A 282 2.22 -8.95 21.39
CA VAL A 282 1.20 -8.21 22.15
C VAL A 282 1.67 -8.03 23.60
N PRO A 283 1.93 -6.80 24.06
CA PRO A 283 2.23 -6.54 25.46
C PRO A 283 1.15 -7.07 26.43
N GLU A 284 1.56 -7.56 27.61
CA GLU A 284 0.66 -8.16 28.59
C GLU A 284 -0.41 -7.18 29.11
N ASP A 285 -0.11 -5.88 29.11
CA ASP A 285 -1.02 -4.82 29.52
C ASP A 285 -2.08 -4.49 28.47
N TRP A 286 -1.98 -5.04 27.26
CA TRP A 286 -3.02 -4.92 26.25
C TRP A 286 -4.15 -5.89 26.59
N LEU A 287 -5.38 -5.37 26.67
CA LEU A 287 -6.61 -6.11 27.01
C LEU A 287 -7.09 -7.04 25.86
N TRP A 288 -6.19 -7.87 25.32
CA TRP A 288 -6.41 -8.70 24.13
C TRP A 288 -6.39 -10.19 24.44
N GLN A 289 -5.96 -10.56 25.65
CA GLN A 289 -5.74 -11.96 26.06
C GLN A 289 -7.00 -12.83 25.87
N GLU A 290 -8.19 -12.27 26.13
CA GLU A 290 -9.45 -12.98 25.93
C GLU A 290 -9.71 -13.30 24.45
N GLU A 291 -9.45 -12.36 23.53
CA GLU A 291 -9.67 -12.57 22.09
C GLU A 291 -8.59 -13.46 21.46
N LEU A 292 -7.35 -13.38 21.96
CA LEU A 292 -6.28 -14.29 21.58
C LEU A 292 -6.60 -15.73 21.97
N ALA A 293 -7.12 -15.95 23.20
CA ALA A 293 -7.56 -17.26 23.65
C ALA A 293 -8.72 -17.81 22.80
N LYS A 294 -9.75 -17.00 22.51
CA LYS A 294 -10.86 -17.41 21.62
C LYS A 294 -10.38 -17.82 20.23
N LEU A 295 -9.43 -17.07 19.66
CA LEU A 295 -8.86 -17.41 18.36
C LEU A 295 -8.03 -18.68 18.42
N ARG A 296 -7.25 -18.88 19.48
CA ARG A 296 -6.48 -20.11 19.72
C ARG A 296 -7.41 -21.32 19.76
N ASP A 297 -8.45 -21.27 20.59
CA ASP A 297 -9.41 -22.35 20.73
C ASP A 297 -10.06 -22.70 19.38
N ALA A 298 -10.41 -21.69 18.57
CA ALA A 298 -11.00 -21.89 17.25
C ALA A 298 -10.00 -22.49 16.24
N LEU A 299 -8.72 -22.09 16.27
CA LEU A 299 -7.69 -22.64 15.39
C LEU A 299 -7.28 -24.07 15.80
N THR A 300 -7.22 -24.35 17.10
CA THR A 300 -6.99 -25.71 17.60
C THR A 300 -8.16 -26.63 17.23
N ALA A 301 -9.41 -26.16 17.35
CA ALA A 301 -10.56 -26.92 16.87
C ALA A 301 -10.51 -27.17 15.36
N LEU A 302 -9.97 -26.26 14.56
CA LEU A 302 -9.76 -26.48 13.12
C LEU A 302 -8.67 -27.54 12.88
N GLN A 303 -7.59 -27.50 13.64
CA GLN A 303 -6.48 -28.47 13.56
C GLN A 303 -6.89 -29.88 13.99
N ASP A 304 -7.69 -30.01 15.05
CA ASP A 304 -8.14 -31.30 15.61
C ASP A 304 -9.35 -31.88 14.87
N CYS A 305 -9.62 -31.45 13.63
CA CYS A 305 -10.72 -32.00 12.85
C CYS A 305 -10.39 -33.44 12.43
N PRO A 306 -11.15 -34.45 12.88
CA PRO A 306 -10.93 -35.81 12.43
C PRO A 306 -11.16 -35.86 10.92
N ILE A 307 -10.12 -36.27 10.20
CA ILE A 307 -10.21 -36.52 8.77
C ILE A 307 -10.89 -37.89 8.64
N GLU A 308 -12.20 -37.90 8.47
CA GLU A 308 -12.89 -39.12 8.07
C GLU A 308 -12.49 -39.43 6.63
N ASN A 309 -11.47 -40.28 6.45
CA ASN A 309 -11.12 -40.82 5.15
C ASN A 309 -12.34 -41.61 4.63
N ALA A 310 -13.09 -41.02 3.70
CA ALA A 310 -14.28 -41.63 3.11
C ALA A 310 -13.97 -42.86 2.22
N ASP A 311 -12.71 -43.32 2.17
CA ASP A 311 -12.22 -44.31 1.20
C ASP A 311 -12.05 -45.74 1.76
N GLU A 312 -12.45 -46.05 3.01
CA GLU A 312 -12.28 -47.42 3.54
C GLU A 312 -13.52 -48.35 3.44
N ASP A 313 -14.68 -47.88 2.97
CA ASP A 313 -15.91 -48.69 2.99
C ASP A 313 -16.33 -49.35 1.64
N ASP A 314 -15.53 -49.25 0.57
CA ASP A 314 -15.89 -49.81 -0.76
C ASP A 314 -15.18 -51.14 -1.13
N GLU A 315 -14.65 -51.88 -0.15
CA GLU A 315 -14.27 -53.29 -0.32
C GLU A 315 -15.14 -54.22 0.56
N SER A 316 -16.37 -54.50 0.14
CA SER A 316 -17.09 -55.72 0.55
C SER A 316 -18.04 -56.31 -0.50
#